data_AF-A0A9D5V5B0-F1
#
_entry.id   AF-A0A9D5V5B0-F1
#
_cell.length_a   1.000
_cell.length_b   1.000
_cell.length_c   1.000
_cell.angle_alpha   90.00
_cell.angle_beta   90.00
_cell.angle_gamma   90.00
#
_symmetry.space_group_name_H-M   'P 1'
#
loop_
_entity.id
_entity.type
_entity.pdbx_description
1 polymer ?
#
loop_
_entity_poly.entity_id
_entity_poly.type
_entity_poly.pdbx_seq_one_letter_code
_entity_poly.pdbx_strand_id
1 'polypeptide(L)'
;MAHAVPFDTLAFVRELETSGVPSPQAEAQAKALSRVLQEVEESRFRELATRGDVLRLEKEVLRVEKGIESAKAETIKWTAGMFAAQTALILGAIFALMRMNQPHATPAPQQDSSVQEMRLPPQQAGSTPSSR
;
A
#
# COMPACT_ATOMS: atom_id res chain seq x y z
N MET A 1 28.01 -17.38 23.04
CA MET A 1 28.68 -16.31 23.81
C MET A 1 30.16 -16.42 23.52
N ALA A 2 30.83 -15.36 23.07
CA ALA A 2 32.28 -15.41 22.85
C ALA A 2 32.95 -15.58 24.22
N HIS A 3 33.59 -16.72 24.44
CA HIS A 3 34.38 -16.96 25.64
C HIS A 3 35.77 -16.34 25.42
N ALA A 4 36.05 -15.21 26.07
CA ALA A 4 37.41 -14.73 26.22
C ALA A 4 38.16 -15.70 27.13
N VAL A 5 39.20 -16.35 26.62
CA VAL A 5 40.05 -17.24 27.40
C VAL A 5 41.21 -16.40 27.92
N PRO A 6 41.32 -16.15 29.25
CA PRO A 6 42.38 -15.32 29.78
C PRO A 6 43.75 -15.97 29.52
N PHE A 7 44.66 -15.22 28.90
CA PHE A 7 46.04 -15.66 28.67
C PHE A 7 46.90 -15.36 29.90
N ASP A 8 47.26 -16.40 30.65
CA ASP A 8 48.18 -16.29 31.79
C ASP A 8 49.64 -16.22 31.30
N THR A 9 50.13 -14.99 31.20
CA THR A 9 51.49 -14.70 30.74
C THR A 9 52.53 -15.32 31.68
N LEU A 10 52.28 -15.37 32.99
CA LEU A 10 53.23 -15.88 33.98
C LEU A 10 53.33 -17.41 33.93
N ALA A 11 52.20 -18.09 33.84
CA ALA A 11 52.17 -19.54 33.66
C ALA A 11 52.91 -19.95 32.36
N PHE A 12 52.70 -19.18 31.28
CA PHE A 12 53.37 -19.42 30.01
C PHE A 12 54.89 -19.20 30.07
N VAL A 13 55.37 -18.15 30.76
CA VAL A 13 56.82 -17.95 30.99
C VAL A 13 57.42 -19.13 31.75
N ARG A 14 56.75 -19.60 32.81
CA ARG A 14 57.24 -20.74 33.62
C ARG A 14 57.32 -22.03 32.81
N GLU A 15 56.35 -22.26 31.93
CA GLU A 15 56.34 -23.41 31.02
C GLU A 15 57.56 -23.37 30.08
N LEU A 16 57.86 -22.20 29.51
CA LEU A 16 59.01 -21.99 28.63
C LEU A 16 60.33 -22.18 29.37
N GLU A 17 60.46 -21.63 30.57
CA GLU A 17 61.65 -21.79 31.42
C GLU A 17 61.88 -23.27 31.80
N THR A 18 60.82 -23.99 32.17
CA THR A 18 60.87 -25.43 32.47
C THR A 18 61.28 -26.25 31.25
N SER A 19 60.98 -25.75 30.05
CA SER A 19 61.37 -26.34 28.76
C SER A 19 62.79 -25.96 28.32
N GLY A 20 63.54 -25.21 29.13
CA GLY A 20 64.92 -24.81 28.86
C GLY A 20 65.08 -23.50 28.08
N VAL A 21 64.01 -22.72 27.90
CA VAL A 21 64.10 -21.38 27.31
C VAL A 21 64.70 -20.41 28.34
N PRO A 22 65.73 -19.63 28.00
CA PRO A 22 66.28 -18.62 28.91
C PRO A 22 65.21 -17.61 29.33
N SER A 23 65.18 -17.25 30.61
CA SER A 23 64.17 -16.34 31.19
C SER A 23 63.92 -15.06 30.38
N PRO A 24 64.96 -14.32 29.88
CA PRO A 24 64.73 -13.13 29.06
C PRO A 24 64.01 -13.42 27.73
N GLN A 25 64.23 -14.60 27.15
CA GLN A 25 63.55 -15.02 25.93
C GLN A 25 62.12 -15.49 26.22
N ALA A 26 61.91 -16.19 27.34
CA ALA A 26 60.60 -16.65 27.76
C ALA A 26 59.65 -15.46 27.99
N GLU A 27 60.12 -14.43 28.72
CA GLU A 27 59.37 -13.18 28.91
C GLU A 27 59.09 -12.45 27.60
N ALA A 28 60.07 -12.37 26.71
CA ALA A 28 59.91 -11.72 25.40
C ALA A 28 58.86 -12.43 24.53
N GLN A 29 58.87 -13.77 24.51
CA GLN A 29 57.88 -14.57 23.79
C GLN A 29 56.48 -14.43 24.38
N ALA A 30 56.36 -14.50 25.70
CA ALA A 30 55.08 -14.33 26.40
C ALA A 30 54.47 -12.95 26.13
N LYS A 31 55.30 -11.90 26.15
CA LYS A 31 54.88 -10.53 25.83
C LYS A 31 54.47 -10.37 24.37
N ALA A 32 55.21 -10.95 23.44
CA ALA A 32 54.86 -10.92 22.02
C ALA A 32 53.52 -11.63 21.75
N LEU A 33 53.34 -12.82 22.32
CA LEU A 33 52.11 -13.59 22.16
C LEU A 33 50.90 -12.88 22.80
N SER A 34 51.07 -12.33 24.01
CA SER A 34 50.03 -11.54 24.68
C SER A 34 49.55 -10.36 23.81
N ARG A 35 50.49 -9.65 23.17
CA ARG A 35 50.16 -8.54 22.27
C ARG A 35 49.36 -8.98 21.04
N VAL A 36 49.76 -10.08 20.40
CA VAL A 36 49.05 -10.63 19.23
C VAL A 36 47.65 -11.09 19.63
N LEU A 37 47.50 -11.75 20.77
CA LEU A 37 46.20 -12.21 21.26
C LEU A 37 45.25 -11.03 21.53
N GLN A 38 45.74 -9.95 22.14
CA GLN A 38 44.96 -8.71 22.34
C GLN A 38 44.49 -8.11 21.02
N GLU A 39 45.38 -8.00 20.03
CA GLU A 39 45.06 -7.44 18.71
C GLU A 39 44.02 -8.29 17.95
N VAL A 40 44.13 -9.62 18.05
CA VAL A 40 43.15 -10.55 17.45
C VAL A 40 41.80 -10.48 18.14
N GLU A 41 41.77 -10.37 19.48
CA GLU A 41 40.52 -10.20 20.21
C GLU A 41 39.82 -8.89 19.84
N GLU A 42 40.53 -7.77 19.85
CA GLU A 42 39.99 -6.46 19.43
C GLU A 42 39.44 -6.51 18.01
N SER A 43 40.16 -7.15 17.08
CA SER A 43 39.73 -7.31 15.69
C SER A 43 38.47 -8.17 15.58
N ARG A 44 38.38 -9.27 16.33
CA ARG A 44 37.18 -10.13 16.39
C ARG A 44 35.99 -9.40 16.99
N PHE A 45 36.18 -8.64 18.06
CA PHE A 45 35.11 -7.83 18.65
C PHE A 45 34.58 -6.78 17.66
N ARG A 46 35.47 -6.11 16.93
CA ARG A 46 35.10 -5.17 15.86
C ARG A 46 34.31 -5.85 14.76
N GLU A 47 34.79 -6.99 14.26
CA GLU A 47 34.11 -7.74 13.21
C GLU A 47 32.71 -8.21 13.65
N LEU A 48 32.58 -8.68 14.89
CA LEU A 48 31.28 -9.08 15.47
C LEU A 48 30.33 -7.90 15.61
N ALA A 49 30.81 -6.72 16.01
CA ALA A 49 30.01 -5.50 16.06
C ALA A 49 29.50 -5.14 14.65
N THR A 50 30.38 -5.13 13.65
CA THR A 50 30.00 -4.86 12.25
C THR A 50 28.99 -5.88 11.71
N ARG A 51 29.18 -7.18 11.95
CA ARG A 51 28.22 -8.21 11.52
C ARG A 51 26.86 -8.05 12.20
N GLY A 52 26.86 -7.70 13.49
CA GLY A 52 25.63 -7.41 14.24
C GLY A 52 24.86 -6.22 13.67
N ASP A 53 25.59 -5.17 13.29
CA ASP A 53 25.03 -3.97 12.67
C ASP A 53 24.47 -4.27 11.26
N VAL A 54 25.17 -5.08 10.46
CA VAL A 54 24.68 -5.52 9.14
C VAL A 54 23.36 -6.30 9.27
N LEU A 55 23.28 -7.26 10.20
CA LEU A 55 22.06 -8.03 10.44
C LEU A 55 20.89 -7.16 10.93
N ARG A 56 21.19 -6.08 11.68
CA ARG A 56 20.18 -5.09 12.08
C ARG A 56 19.69 -4.32 10.86
N LEU A 57 20.61 -3.88 10.00
CA LEU A 57 20.30 -3.13 8.79
C LEU A 57 19.43 -3.95 7.82
N GLU A 58 19.78 -5.22 7.58
CA GLU A 58 18.98 -6.13 6.74
C GLU A 58 17.55 -6.27 7.26
N LYS A 59 17.34 -6.38 8.57
CA LYS A 59 16.00 -6.45 9.17
C LYS A 59 15.23 -5.15 9.00
N GLU A 60 15.89 -4.01 9.11
CA GLU A 60 15.26 -2.71 8.90
C GLU A 60 14.87 -2.51 7.44
N VAL A 61 15.72 -2.92 6.49
CA VAL A 61 15.41 -2.91 5.06
C VAL A 61 14.18 -3.77 4.78
N LEU A 62 14.13 -5.02 5.24
CA LEU A 62 12.96 -5.90 5.06
C LEU A 62 11.68 -5.33 5.68
N ARG A 63 11.79 -4.61 6.80
CA ARG A 63 10.65 -3.93 7.42
C ARG A 63 10.16 -2.76 6.56
N VAL A 64 11.08 -1.97 6.03
CA VAL A 64 10.77 -0.84 5.14
C VAL A 64 10.12 -1.34 3.85
N GLU A 65 10.65 -2.39 3.23
CA GLU A 65 10.06 -3.01 2.02
C GLU A 65 8.61 -3.42 2.25
N LYS A 66 8.32 -4.13 3.34
CA LYS A 66 6.95 -4.49 3.73
C LYS A 66 6.06 -3.26 3.99
N GLY A 67 6.62 -2.23 4.62
CA GLY A 67 5.92 -0.96 4.83
C GLY A 67 5.54 -0.28 3.51
N ILE A 68 6.43 -0.30 2.53
CA ILE A 68 6.20 0.24 1.18
C ILE A 68 5.10 -0.55 0.47
N GLU A 69 5.14 -1.88 0.50
CA GLU A 69 4.10 -2.71 -0.12
C GLU A 69 2.73 -2.45 0.48
N SER A 70 2.64 -2.38 1.82
CA SER A 70 1.40 -2.07 2.51
C SER A 70 0.89 -0.67 2.18
N ALA A 71 1.77 0.34 2.16
CA ALA A 71 1.41 1.71 1.84
C ALA A 71 0.95 1.85 0.38
N LYS A 72 1.58 1.12 -0.55
CA LYS A 72 1.17 1.08 -1.96
C LYS A 72 -0.22 0.46 -2.11
N ALA A 73 -0.49 -0.65 -1.44
CA ALA A 73 -1.81 -1.28 -1.47
C ALA A 73 -2.90 -0.36 -0.89
N GLU A 74 -2.64 0.27 0.25
CA GLU A 74 -3.57 1.21 0.87
C GLU A 74 -3.81 2.44 -0.01
N THR A 75 -2.76 2.96 -0.66
CA THR A 75 -2.88 4.06 -1.63
C THR A 75 -3.79 3.67 -2.79
N ILE A 76 -3.57 2.51 -3.41
CA ILE A 76 -4.40 2.01 -4.51
C ILE A 76 -5.86 1.87 -4.06
N LYS A 77 -6.10 1.33 -2.86
CA LYS A 77 -7.45 1.15 -2.31
C LYS A 77 -8.18 2.48 -2.15
N TRP A 78 -7.56 3.48 -1.52
CA TRP A 78 -8.19 4.80 -1.35
C TRP A 78 -8.38 5.52 -2.68
N THR A 79 -7.42 5.44 -3.59
CA THR A 79 -7.54 6.01 -4.94
C THR A 79 -8.69 5.36 -5.71
N ALA A 80 -8.82 4.03 -5.70
CA ALA A 80 -9.93 3.32 -6.32
C ALA A 80 -11.28 3.71 -5.69
N GLY A 81 -11.33 3.84 -4.36
CA GLY A 81 -12.51 4.31 -3.64
C GLY A 81 -12.95 5.72 -4.05
N MET A 82 -12.00 6.65 -4.18
CA MET A 82 -12.28 8.01 -4.66
C MET A 82 -12.80 8.03 -6.10
N PHE A 83 -12.20 7.24 -7.01
CA PHE A 83 -12.69 7.12 -8.38
C PHE A 83 -14.13 6.58 -8.45
N ALA A 84 -14.44 5.56 -7.64
CA ALA A 84 -15.80 5.03 -7.56
C ALA A 84 -16.80 6.07 -7.06
N ALA A 85 -16.45 6.81 -6.00
CA ALA A 85 -17.29 7.88 -5.46
C ALA A 85 -17.52 9.02 -6.49
N GLN A 86 -16.46 9.47 -7.17
CA GLN A 86 -16.56 10.50 -8.20
C GLN A 86 -17.42 10.04 -9.38
N THR A 87 -17.30 8.77 -9.80
CA THR A 87 -18.11 8.20 -10.88
C THR A 87 -19.59 8.19 -10.51
N ALA A 88 -19.93 7.76 -9.29
CA ALA A 88 -21.30 7.77 -8.80
C ALA A 88 -21.88 9.19 -8.73
N LEU A 89 -21.07 10.17 -8.31
CA LEU A 89 -21.47 11.58 -8.26
C LEU A 89 -21.79 12.12 -9.66
N ILE A 90 -20.93 11.86 -10.65
CA ILE A 90 -21.14 12.29 -12.05
C ILE A 90 -22.42 11.68 -12.61
N LEU A 91 -22.62 10.36 -12.44
CA LEU A 91 -23.83 9.67 -12.91
C LEU A 91 -25.09 10.21 -12.23
N GLY A 92 -25.03 10.46 -10.92
CA GLY A 92 -26.13 11.07 -10.16
C GLY A 92 -26.48 12.46 -10.65
N ALA A 93 -25.49 13.30 -10.95
CA ALA A 93 -25.69 14.64 -11.49
C ALA A 93 -26.36 14.60 -12.88
N ILE A 94 -25.88 13.73 -13.78
CA ILE A 94 -26.48 13.56 -15.12
C ILE A 94 -27.93 13.09 -15.01
N PHE A 95 -28.23 12.12 -14.14
CA PHE A 95 -29.60 11.65 -13.90
C PHE A 95 -30.52 12.76 -13.37
N ALA A 96 -30.05 13.56 -12.41
CA ALA A 96 -30.81 14.68 -11.89
C ALA A 96 -31.13 15.72 -12.97
N LEU A 97 -30.15 16.05 -13.82
CA LEU A 97 -30.35 16.96 -14.95
C LEU A 97 -31.36 16.41 -15.95
N MET A 98 -31.33 15.11 -16.27
CA MET A 98 -32.32 14.47 -17.16
C MET A 98 -33.74 14.54 -16.57
N ARG A 99 -33.88 14.33 -15.26
CA ARG A 99 -35.18 14.44 -14.57
C ARG A 99 -35.71 15.88 -14.58
N MET A 100 -34.86 16.87 -14.38
CA MET A 100 -35.24 18.28 -14.35
C MET A 100 -35.63 18.82 -15.73
N ASN A 101 -35.10 18.27 -16.82
CA ASN A 101 -35.42 18.68 -18.19
C ASN A 101 -36.63 17.93 -18.80
N GLN A 102 -37.40 17.18 -18.01
CA GLN A 102 -38.65 16.59 -18.47
C GLN A 102 -39.69 17.71 -18.65
N PRO A 103 -40.17 18.00 -19.88
CA PRO A 103 -41.26 18.94 -20.06
C PRO A 103 -42.48 18.37 -19.33
N HIS A 104 -43.02 19.14 -18.38
CA HIS A 104 -44.32 18.88 -17.80
C HIS A 104 -45.30 18.74 -18.95
N ALA A 105 -45.91 17.56 -19.10
CA ALA A 105 -46.93 17.34 -20.11
C ALA A 105 -48.00 18.42 -19.93
N THR A 106 -48.06 19.36 -20.87
CA THR A 106 -49.12 20.36 -20.92
C THR A 106 -50.44 19.58 -20.86
N PRO A 107 -51.31 19.81 -19.88
CA PRO A 107 -52.60 19.14 -19.87
C PRO A 107 -53.28 19.46 -21.21
N ALA A 108 -53.66 18.41 -21.94
CA ALA A 108 -54.30 18.56 -23.23
C ALA A 108 -55.46 19.56 -23.10
N PRO A 109 -55.62 20.52 -24.03
CA PRO A 109 -56.76 21.42 -23.99
C PRO A 109 -58.01 20.56 -23.92
N GLN A 110 -58.82 20.77 -22.87
CA GLN A 110 -60.15 20.18 -22.79
C GLN A 110 -60.90 20.58 -24.05
N GLN A 111 -61.05 19.63 -24.96
CA GLN A 111 -61.85 19.79 -26.15
C GLN A 111 -63.29 19.93 -25.67
N ASP A 112 -63.77 21.16 -25.62
CA ASP A 112 -65.12 21.50 -25.22
C ASP A 112 -66.09 20.88 -26.23
N SER A 113 -66.63 19.71 -25.87
CA SER A 113 -67.56 18.92 -26.68
C SER A 113 -68.86 19.67 -27.02
N SER A 114 -69.07 20.86 -26.46
CA SER A 114 -70.26 21.70 -26.64
C SER A 114 -70.43 22.25 -28.07
N VAL A 115 -69.39 22.25 -28.90
CA VAL A 115 -69.44 22.89 -30.24
C VAL A 115 -69.88 21.93 -31.36
N GLN A 116 -69.89 20.61 -31.11
CA GLN A 116 -70.06 19.62 -32.18
C GLN A 116 -71.53 19.21 -32.48
N GLU A 117 -72.49 19.65 -31.68
CA GLU A 117 -73.92 19.32 -31.86
C GLU A 117 -74.66 20.22 -32.88
N MET A 118 -74.02 21.25 -33.45
CA MET A 118 -74.66 22.13 -34.45
C MET A 118 -74.09 21.94 -35.86
N ARG A 119 -74.05 20.69 -36.34
CA ARG A 119 -73.87 20.39 -37.77
C ARG A 119 -74.96 19.42 -38.22
N LEU A 120 -75.88 19.95 -39.03
CA LEU A 120 -77.08 19.29 -39.58
C LEU A 120 -76.82 17.88 -40.14
N PRO A 121 -77.76 16.93 -39.97
CA PRO A 121 -77.76 15.67 -40.73
C PRO A 121 -78.13 15.89 -42.21
N PRO A 122 -77.70 14.96 -43.10
CA PRO A 122 -77.70 15.16 -44.54
C PRO A 122 -79.10 15.05 -45.17
N GLN A 123 -79.30 15.83 -46.23
CA GLN A 123 -80.38 15.70 -47.20
C GLN A 123 -80.55 14.25 -47.66
N GLN A 124 -81.74 13.67 -47.44
CA GLN A 124 -82.17 12.48 -48.16
C GLN A 124 -83.08 12.90 -49.32
N ALA A 125 -82.59 12.62 -50.53
CA ALA A 125 -83.34 12.73 -51.78
C ALA A 125 -84.04 11.39 -52.09
N GLY A 126 -85.24 11.48 -52.66
CA GLY A 126 -86.06 10.36 -53.15
C GLY A 126 -87.39 10.32 -52.40
N SER A 127 -88.56 10.37 -53.01
CA SER A 127 -88.97 10.09 -54.39
C SER A 127 -90.38 10.65 -54.59
N THR A 128 -90.66 11.20 -55.77
CA THR A 128 -92.02 11.48 -56.30
C THR A 128 -92.90 10.22 -56.22
N PRO A 129 -94.24 10.35 -56.07
CA PRO A 129 -95.08 10.43 -57.27
C PRO A 129 -96.40 11.24 -57.17
N SER A 130 -96.77 11.78 -58.34
CA SER A 130 -98.09 11.75 -58.98
C SER A 130 -99.33 12.51 -58.45
N SER A 131 -99.96 13.17 -59.43
CA SER A 131 -101.39 13.55 -59.59
C SER A 131 -101.89 14.69 -58.68
N ARG A 132 -102.48 15.76 -59.21
CA ARG A 132 -103.52 15.85 -60.23
C ARG A 132 -103.62 17.27 -60.76
#